data_AF-K1QIV0-F1
#
_entry.id   AF-K1QIV0-F1
#
_cell.length_a   1.000
_cell.length_b   1.000
_cell.length_c   1.000
_cell.angle_alpha   90.00
_cell.angle_beta   90.00
_cell.angle_gamma   90.00
#
_symmetry.space_group_name_H-M   'P 1'
#
loop_
_entity.id
_entity.type
_entity.pdbx_description
1 polymer ?
#
loop_
_entity_poly.entity_id
_entity_poly.type
_entity_poly.pdbx_seq_one_letter_code
_entity_poly.pdbx_strand_id
1 'polypeptide(L)'
;MLSLVFHKGKKQIWNLQPFSAKDFQIRGLAERINDLPQLHILYPDIPKQNAFSRFMTQTTHHTGTLNDGYVPHEIRMVYDTKEMSGLWPLDDSLAS
;
A
#
# COMPACT_ATOMS: atom_id res chain seq x y z
N MET A 1 -11.48 3.84 10.04
CA MET A 1 -10.61 2.69 10.33
C MET A 1 -10.54 1.86 9.06
N LEU A 2 -9.37 1.76 8.41
CA LEU A 2 -9.23 0.91 7.22
C LEU A 2 -9.12 -0.54 7.68
N SER A 3 -10.02 -1.40 7.20
CA SER A 3 -10.07 -2.81 7.56
C SER A 3 -9.51 -3.66 6.43
N LEU A 4 -8.63 -4.58 6.79
CA LEU A 4 -8.08 -5.59 5.92
C LEU A 4 -8.70 -6.94 6.28
N VAL A 5 -9.21 -7.70 5.31
CA VAL A 5 -9.82 -9.02 5.54
C VAL A 5 -9.18 -10.05 4.60
N PHE A 6 -8.57 -11.09 5.15
CA PHE A 6 -8.15 -12.29 4.41
C PHE A 6 -9.00 -13.49 4.79
N HIS A 7 -9.15 -14.45 3.87
CA HIS A 7 -9.85 -15.70 4.10
C HIS A 7 -8.89 -16.91 4.05
N LYS A 8 -8.47 -17.36 5.23
CA LYS A 8 -8.04 -18.74 5.53
C LYS A 8 -8.62 -19.12 6.90
N GLY A 9 -9.88 -19.54 6.92
CA GLY A 9 -10.56 -20.12 8.10
C GLY A 9 -10.87 -19.21 9.28
N LYS A 10 -10.23 -18.03 9.43
CA LYS A 10 -10.52 -17.02 10.46
C LYS A 10 -10.46 -15.62 9.84
N LYS A 11 -11.48 -14.79 10.08
CA LYS A 11 -11.44 -13.37 9.71
C LYS A 11 -10.46 -12.67 10.66
N GLN A 12 -9.31 -12.27 10.15
CA GLN A 12 -8.34 -11.47 10.88
C GLN A 12 -8.45 -10.01 10.46
N ILE A 13 -8.33 -9.11 11.43
CA ILE A 13 -8.33 -7.66 11.22
C ILE A 13 -6.91 -7.18 11.50
N TRP A 14 -6.34 -6.45 10.55
CA TRP A 14 -5.02 -5.85 10.65
C TRP A 14 -5.15 -4.33 10.80
N ASN A 15 -4.48 -3.79 11.80
CA ASN A 15 -4.38 -2.34 12.00
C ASN A 15 -3.02 -1.86 11.52
N LEU A 16 -3.02 -0.84 10.67
CA LEU A 16 -1.80 -0.16 10.26
C LEU A 16 -1.35 0.78 11.38
N GLN A 17 -0.04 1.03 11.45
CA GLN A 17 0.47 2.08 12.31
C GLN A 17 -0.15 3.43 11.91
N PRO A 18 -0.52 4.30 12.87
CA PRO A 18 -1.00 5.64 12.55
C PRO A 18 0.01 6.45 11.75
N PHE A 19 -0.49 7.22 10.79
CA PHE A 19 0.32 8.17 10.02
C PHE A 19 0.34 9.54 10.70
N SER A 20 1.53 10.14 10.78
CA SER A 20 1.75 11.48 11.28
C SER A 20 1.61 12.54 10.18
N ALA A 21 1.59 13.82 10.57
CA ALA A 21 1.61 14.93 9.60
C ALA A 21 2.85 14.89 8.69
N LYS A 22 4.01 14.50 9.23
CA LYS A 22 5.26 14.37 8.46
C LYS A 22 5.14 13.30 7.37
N ASP A 23 4.43 12.21 7.65
CA ASP A 23 4.15 11.18 6.66
C ASP A 23 3.36 11.79 5.49
N PHE A 24 2.33 12.57 5.76
CA PHE A 24 1.51 13.19 4.70
C PHE A 24 2.26 14.24 3.85
N GLN A 25 3.37 14.79 4.34
CA GLN A 25 4.25 15.65 3.53
C GLN A 25 5.08 14.87 2.50
N ILE A 26 5.37 13.58 2.77
CA ILE A 26 6.16 12.72 1.88
C ILE A 26 5.28 12.13 0.77
N ARG A 27 4.09 11.66 1.14
CA ARG A 27 3.13 11.03 0.23
C ARG A 27 1.73 11.20 0.80
N GLY A 28 0.76 11.55 -0.04
CA GLY A 28 -0.61 11.73 0.40
C GLY A 28 -1.27 10.42 0.83
N LEU A 29 -2.40 10.53 1.53
CA LEU A 29 -3.14 9.36 2.01
C LEU A 29 -3.66 8.50 0.85
N ALA A 30 -4.14 9.11 -0.23
CA ALA A 30 -4.70 8.40 -1.37
C ALA A 30 -3.64 7.55 -2.08
N GLU A 31 -2.42 8.09 -2.27
CA GLU A 31 -1.34 7.32 -2.88
C GLU A 31 -0.84 6.20 -1.95
N ARG A 32 -0.75 6.45 -0.64
CA ARG A 32 -0.45 5.37 0.32
C ARG A 32 -1.47 4.24 0.28
N ILE A 33 -2.77 4.54 0.26
CA ILE A 33 -3.81 3.52 0.15
C ILE A 33 -3.71 2.78 -1.20
N ASN A 34 -3.33 3.48 -2.27
CA ASN A 34 -3.12 2.87 -3.57
C ASN A 34 -1.95 1.88 -3.58
N ASP A 35 -0.84 2.23 -2.91
CA ASP A 35 0.36 1.40 -2.81
C ASP A 35 0.10 0.05 -2.11
N LEU A 36 -0.99 -0.06 -1.35
CA LEU A 36 -1.38 -1.28 -0.64
C LEU A 36 -2.32 -2.15 -1.50
N PRO A 37 -1.80 -3.17 -2.21
CA PRO A 37 -2.62 -4.04 -3.06
C PRO A 37 -3.67 -4.84 -2.28
N GLN A 38 -3.40 -5.14 -1.01
CA GLN A 38 -4.27 -5.89 -0.12
C GLN A 38 -5.58 -5.16 0.26
N LEU A 39 -5.64 -3.85 0.03
CA LEU A 39 -6.85 -3.05 0.25
C LEU A 39 -7.65 -2.98 -1.05
N HIS A 40 -8.85 -3.54 -1.03
CA HIS A 40 -9.72 -3.61 -2.20
C HIS A 40 -11.00 -2.78 -2.05
N ILE A 41 -11.60 -2.79 -0.85
CA ILE A 41 -12.92 -2.21 -0.58
C ILE A 41 -12.81 -1.31 0.65
N LEU A 42 -13.32 -0.09 0.51
CA LEU A 42 -13.61 0.81 1.61
C LEU A 42 -15.00 0.48 2.14
N TYR A 43 -15.11 0.34 3.46
CA TYR A 43 -16.38 0.04 4.11
C TYR A 43 -17.45 1.10 3.77
N PRO A 44 -18.71 0.71 3.52
CA PRO A 44 -19.21 -0.67 3.59
C PRO A 44 -18.88 -1.55 2.37
N ASP A 45 -18.87 -0.99 1.17
CA ASP A 45 -18.86 -1.76 -0.09
C ASP A 45 -18.33 -0.94 -1.29
N ILE A 46 -17.50 0.07 -1.03
CA ILE A 46 -17.01 0.99 -2.06
C ILE A 46 -15.66 0.50 -2.59
N PRO A 47 -15.49 0.25 -3.90
CA PRO A 47 -14.18 -0.11 -4.47
C PRO A 47 -13.12 0.96 -4.21
N LYS A 48 -11.88 0.55 -3.86
CA LYS A 48 -10.75 1.45 -3.55
C LYS A 48 -10.57 2.54 -4.62
N GLN A 49 -10.57 2.17 -5.89
CA GLN A 49 -10.39 3.09 -7.01
C GLN A 49 -11.51 4.13 -7.09
N ASN A 50 -12.76 3.73 -6.83
CA ASN A 50 -13.90 4.66 -6.85
C ASN A 50 -13.81 5.68 -5.71
N ALA A 51 -13.32 5.27 -4.54
CA ALA A 51 -13.19 6.14 -3.38
C ALA A 51 -12.03 7.15 -3.50
N PHE A 52 -10.86 6.70 -3.98
CA PHE A 52 -9.61 7.48 -3.83
C PHE A 52 -9.01 8.02 -5.13
N SER A 53 -9.46 7.57 -6.30
CA SER A 53 -8.86 7.97 -7.60
C SER A 53 -8.75 9.48 -7.80
N ARG A 54 -9.76 10.25 -7.38
CA ARG A 54 -9.78 11.72 -7.52
C ARG A 54 -8.73 12.45 -6.69
N PHE A 55 -8.23 11.80 -5.64
CA PHE A 55 -7.24 12.37 -4.72
C PHE A 55 -5.82 11.88 -5.00
N MET A 56 -5.65 10.96 -5.95
CA MET A 56 -4.34 10.60 -6.44
C MET A 56 -3.80 11.81 -7.19
N THR A 57 -2.57 12.21 -6.90
CA THR A 57 -1.88 13.18 -7.76
C THR A 57 -1.97 12.65 -9.18
N GLN A 58 -2.64 13.42 -10.05
CA GLN A 58 -2.55 13.15 -11.48
C GLN A 58 -1.08 13.17 -11.76
N THR A 59 -0.54 12.02 -12.15
CA THR A 59 0.83 11.94 -12.57
C THR A 59 0.92 12.82 -13.80
N THR A 60 1.24 14.10 -13.58
CA THR A 60 2.27 14.74 -14.37
C THR A 60 3.53 13.94 -14.10
N HIS A 61 3.54 12.68 -14.56
CA HIS A 61 4.69 12.16 -15.25
C HIS A 61 5.12 13.35 -16.08
N HIS A 62 6.26 13.91 -15.75
CA HIS A 62 7.15 14.59 -16.67
C HIS A 62 7.34 13.63 -17.87
N THR A 63 6.29 13.47 -18.67
CA THR A 63 6.31 12.91 -20.02
C THR A 63 6.92 13.92 -20.97
N GLY A 64 7.17 15.16 -20.51
CA GLY A 64 8.27 15.92 -21.03
C GLY A 64 9.55 15.27 -20.54
N THR A 65 10.21 14.52 -21.42
CA THR A 65 11.66 14.38 -21.42
C THR A 65 12.28 15.75 -21.09
N LEU A 66 12.56 16.02 -19.81
CA LEU A 66 13.57 17.00 -19.48
C LEU A 66 14.82 16.38 -20.09
N ASN A 67 15.28 16.94 -21.21
CA ASN A 67 16.45 16.51 -21.96
C ASN A 67 17.73 16.77 -21.16
N ASP A 68 17.76 16.29 -19.92
CA ASP A 68 18.71 16.56 -18.84
C ASP A 68 19.26 15.24 -18.26
N GLY A 69 18.78 14.08 -18.75
CA GLY A 69 19.32 12.78 -18.37
C GLY A 69 18.95 12.27 -16.98
N TYR A 70 18.18 13.02 -16.18
CA TYR A 70 17.68 12.56 -14.88
C TYR A 70 16.52 11.57 -15.03
N VAL A 71 16.64 10.44 -14.34
CA VAL A 71 15.60 9.43 -14.23
C VAL A 71 14.64 9.79 -13.09
N PRO A 72 13.34 9.89 -13.35
CA PRO A 72 12.35 10.08 -12.29
C PRO A 72 12.34 8.93 -11.29
N HIS A 73 12.10 9.25 -10.02
CA HIS A 73 11.93 8.25 -8.96
C HIS A 73 10.60 8.44 -8.25
N GLU A 74 10.06 7.35 -7.70
CA GLU A 74 8.83 7.35 -6.92
C GLU A 74 9.02 6.55 -5.63
N ILE A 75 8.56 7.11 -4.51
CA ILE A 75 8.54 6.43 -3.22
C ILE A 75 7.19 5.74 -3.04
N ARG A 76 7.18 4.45 -2.68
CA ARG A 76 5.96 3.66 -2.44
C ARG A 76 5.97 3.01 -1.06
N MET A 77 4.78 2.88 -0.49
CA MET A 77 4.58 2.17 0.76
C MET A 77 4.40 0.67 0.51
N VAL A 78 5.12 -0.17 1.25
CA VAL A 78 4.93 -1.63 1.25
C VAL A 78 4.76 -2.13 2.68
N TYR A 79 4.04 -3.24 2.84
CA TYR A 79 4.00 -4.02 4.08
C TYR A 79 4.49 -5.42 3.79
N ASP A 80 5.21 -6.01 4.73
CA ASP A 80 5.58 -7.42 4.62
C ASP A 80 4.34 -8.29 4.85
N THR A 81 3.85 -8.89 3.77
CA THR A 81 2.68 -9.76 3.80
C THR A 81 3.03 -11.20 4.23
N LYS A 82 4.30 -11.52 4.52
CA LYS A 82 4.70 -12.86 4.99
C LYS A 82 4.04 -13.22 6.33
N GLU A 83 3.97 -12.26 7.24
CA GLU A 83 3.21 -12.36 8.50
C GLU A 83 1.71 -12.56 8.23
N MET A 84 1.18 -11.79 7.29
CA MET A 84 -0.26 -11.78 6.95
C MET A 84 -0.70 -13.05 6.21
N SER A 85 0.24 -13.74 5.55
CA SER A 85 0.04 -15.01 4.86
C SER A 85 0.31 -16.23 5.74
N GLY A 86 0.79 -16.03 6.98
CA GLY A 86 1.14 -17.09 7.92
C GLY A 86 2.38 -17.89 7.48
N LEU A 87 3.27 -17.27 6.69
CA LEU A 87 4.47 -17.89 6.12
C LEU A 87 5.76 -17.55 6.91
N TRP A 88 5.65 -17.04 8.14
CA TRP A 88 6.78 -16.60 8.96
C TRP A 88 6.81 -17.28 10.36
N PRO A 89 7.93 -17.90 10.80
CA PRO A 89 8.98 -18.54 10.02
C PRO A 89 8.81 -20.08 10.01
N LEU A 90 8.94 -20.71 8.86
CA LEU A 90 9.55 -22.03 8.84
C LEU A 90 11.05 -21.76 8.89
N ASP A 91 11.74 -22.22 9.93
CA ASP A 91 13.18 -22.05 10.02
C ASP A 91 13.84 -22.83 8.86
N ASP A 92 14.71 -22.16 8.09
CA ASP A 92 15.58 -22.84 7.13
C ASP A 92 16.71 -23.63 7.85
N SER A 93 16.62 -23.86 9.18
CA SER A 93 17.68 -24.50 9.97
C SER A 93 17.65 -26.03 9.93
N LEU A 94 16.68 -26.65 9.25
CA LEU A 94 16.60 -28.11 9.08
C LEU A 94 16.96 -28.60 7.67
N ALA A 95 17.40 -27.72 6.77
CA ALA A 95 17.95 -28.11 5.48
C ALA A 95 19.50 -28.20 5.56
N SER A 96 20.00 -29.25 6.20
CA SER A 96 21.39 -29.72 6.03
C SER A 96 21.44 -31.19 5.67
#